data_AF-A0A2K2V3W0-F1
#
_entry.id   AF-A0A2K2V3W0-F1
#
_cell.length_a   1.000
_cell.length_b   1.000
_cell.length_c   1.000
_cell.angle_alpha   90.00
_cell.angle_beta   90.00
_cell.angle_gamma   90.00
#
_symmetry.space_group_name_H-M   'P 1'
#
loop_
_entity.id
_entity.type
_entity.pdbx_description
1 polymer ?
#
loop_
_entity_poly.entity_id
_entity_poly.type
_entity_poly.pdbx_seq_one_letter_code
_entity_poly.pdbx_strand_id
1 'polypeptide(L)'
;MGKVVIPGEKLGVIEQYLPGEGTYLDQSGAVISSLLGEALPQDRKITVKPIKDVKYPLSPGDMVIAVIWNSERSQFLVKILALFKPRKLLFKSPISAIIQKKTPENRAAMPGDFVLARV
;
A
#
# COMPACT_ATOMS: atom_id res chain seq x y z
N MET A 1 10.34 22.00 12.75
CA MET A 1 10.76 20.82 11.98
C MET A 1 10.56 19.60 12.87
N GLY A 2 9.88 18.57 12.37
CA GLY A 2 9.70 17.33 13.13
C GLY A 2 10.99 16.52 13.15
N LYS A 3 11.15 15.71 14.21
CA LYS A 3 12.31 14.82 14.35
C LYS A 3 12.10 13.58 13.47
N VAL A 4 13.12 13.18 12.72
CA VAL A 4 13.10 11.90 12.02
C VAL A 4 13.33 10.76 13.02
N VAL A 5 12.49 9.74 12.97
CA VAL A 5 12.48 8.61 13.91
C VAL A 5 12.46 7.28 13.16
N ILE A 6 13.00 6.23 13.79
CA ILE A 6 13.00 4.86 13.25
C ILE A 6 11.93 3.97 13.93
N PRO A 7 11.49 2.88 13.29
CA PRO A 7 10.63 1.89 13.97
C PRO A 7 11.29 1.35 15.24
N GLY A 8 10.53 1.29 16.34
CA GLY A 8 11.01 0.88 17.65
C GLY A 8 11.56 2.03 18.52
N GLU A 9 11.70 3.25 17.98
CA GLU A 9 12.17 4.39 18.76
C GLU A 9 11.10 4.89 19.73
N LYS A 10 11.47 5.11 21.00
CA LYS A 10 10.59 5.69 22.03
C LYS A 10 10.38 7.18 21.80
N LEU A 11 9.13 7.57 21.65
CA LEU A 11 8.72 8.95 21.40
C LEU A 11 8.28 9.69 22.67
N GLY A 12 7.84 8.95 23.68
CA GLY A 12 7.39 9.49 24.95
C GLY A 12 6.65 8.44 25.79
N VAL A 13 5.84 8.92 26.73
CA VAL A 13 4.92 8.10 27.55
C VAL A 13 3.49 8.57 27.34
N ILE A 14 2.51 7.73 27.65
CA ILE A 14 1.09 8.00 27.39
C ILE A 14 0.56 9.24 28.11
N GLU A 15 1.13 9.59 29.26
CA GLU A 15 0.82 10.80 30.02
C GLU A 15 1.22 12.08 29.27
N GLN A 16 2.23 11.97 28.41
CA GLN A 16 2.75 13.07 27.60
C GLN A 16 2.07 13.13 26.24
N TYR A 17 1.92 11.99 25.58
CA TYR A 17 1.37 11.88 24.24
C TYR A 17 0.43 10.68 24.11
N LEU A 18 -0.73 10.90 23.52
CA LEU A 18 -1.60 9.84 23.01
C LEU A 18 -1.01 9.29 21.69
N PRO A 19 -1.05 7.96 21.48
CA PRO A 19 -0.57 7.35 20.25
C PRO A 19 -1.47 7.73 19.07
N GLY A 20 -0.85 8.07 17.95
CA GLY A 20 -1.50 8.33 16.67
C GLY A 20 -1.03 7.41 15.55
N GLU A 21 -1.38 7.75 14.30
CA GLU A 21 -0.93 7.02 13.12
C GLU A 21 0.60 6.91 13.09
N GLY A 22 1.11 5.73 12.75
CA GLY A 22 2.54 5.45 12.73
C GLY A 22 3.18 5.26 14.11
N THR A 23 2.37 5.10 15.17
CA THR A 23 2.84 4.81 16.53
C THR A 23 2.03 3.68 17.16
N TYR A 24 2.54 3.11 18.25
CA TYR A 24 1.82 2.17 19.10
C TYR A 24 2.21 2.37 20.57
N LEU A 25 1.41 1.80 21.47
CA LEU A 25 1.72 1.77 22.89
C LEU A 25 2.33 0.42 23.26
N ASP A 26 3.47 0.44 23.96
CA ASP A 26 4.02 -0.79 24.52
C ASP A 26 3.36 -1.15 25.86
N GLN A 27 3.72 -2.32 26.41
CA GLN A 27 3.17 -2.80 27.68
C GLN A 27 3.56 -1.94 28.89
N SER A 28 4.57 -1.08 28.76
CA SER A 28 5.05 -0.17 29.81
C SER A 28 4.39 1.21 29.76
N GLY A 29 3.52 1.47 28.78
CA GLY A 29 2.89 2.77 28.58
C GLY A 29 3.78 3.76 27.78
N ALA A 30 4.85 3.28 27.16
CA ALA A 30 5.66 4.10 26.27
C ALA A 30 5.05 4.16 24.87
N VAL A 31 5.05 5.35 24.27
CA VAL A 31 4.64 5.54 22.89
C VAL A 31 5.85 5.29 22.00
N ILE A 32 5.74 4.31 21.12
CA ILE A 32 6.81 3.83 20.25
C ILE A 32 6.45 4.09 18.79
N SER A 33 7.44 4.48 17.98
CA SER A 33 7.26 4.58 16.54
C SER A 33 7.10 3.21 15.89
N SER A 34 6.13 3.04 14.99
CA SER A 34 6.01 1.86 14.12
C SER A 34 6.59 2.08 12.72
N LEU A 35 6.95 3.32 12.36
CA LEU A 35 7.37 3.69 11.01
C LEU A 35 8.71 4.45 11.02
N LEU A 36 9.41 4.39 9.88
CA LEU A 36 10.47 5.35 9.57
C LEU A 36 9.83 6.63 9.04
N GLY A 37 9.95 7.74 9.77
CA GLY A 37 9.14 8.91 9.49
C GLY A 37 9.52 10.17 10.25
N GLU A 38 8.80 11.25 9.97
CA GLU A 38 8.83 12.49 10.74
C GLU A 38 7.79 12.41 11.86
N ALA A 39 8.24 12.54 13.11
CA ALA A 39 7.37 12.61 14.28
C ALA A 39 6.74 14.00 14.39
N LEU A 40 5.40 14.03 14.38
CA LEU A 40 4.56 15.22 14.37
C LEU A 40 3.65 15.19 15.62
N PRO A 41 4.03 15.89 16.70
CA PRO A 41 3.17 16.08 17.86
C PRO A 41 2.15 17.20 17.60
N GLN A 42 0.87 16.91 17.83
CA GLN A 42 -0.24 17.86 17.69
C GLN A 42 -1.34 17.50 18.70
N ASP A 43 -1.84 18.48 19.46
CA ASP A 43 -2.97 18.33 20.39
C ASP A 43 -2.84 17.13 21.36
N ARG A 44 -1.67 17.00 22.01
CA ARG A 44 -1.27 15.86 22.86
C ARG A 44 -1.24 14.50 22.15
N LYS A 45 -1.38 14.43 20.83
CA LYS A 45 -1.22 13.20 20.05
C LYS A 45 0.09 13.25 19.29
N ILE A 46 0.81 12.14 19.20
CA ILE A 46 2.01 12.05 18.36
C ILE A 46 1.77 11.08 17.20
N THR A 47 2.01 11.56 15.99
CA THR A 47 1.90 10.78 14.76
C THR A 47 3.27 10.70 14.10
N VAL A 48 3.54 9.63 13.36
CA VAL A 48 4.76 9.48 12.56
C VAL A 48 4.37 9.43 11.10
N LYS A 49 4.66 10.52 10.37
CA LYS A 49 4.44 10.59 8.93
C LYS A 49 5.56 9.86 8.21
N PRO A 50 5.29 8.78 7.45
CA PRO A 50 6.34 7.99 6.86
C PRO A 50 7.16 8.80 5.85
N ILE A 51 8.48 8.60 5.82
CA ILE A 51 9.36 9.22 4.81
C ILE A 51 8.96 8.78 3.41
N LYS A 52 8.51 7.52 3.29
CA LYS A 52 8.00 6.95 2.05
C LYS A 52 6.56 6.51 2.26
N ASP A 53 5.65 7.23 1.64
CA ASP A 53 4.23 6.90 1.67
C ASP A 53 3.98 5.58 0.92
N VAL A 54 3.58 4.53 1.63
CA VAL A 54 3.11 3.28 1.03
C VAL A 54 1.62 3.46 0.76
N LYS A 55 1.28 4.34 -0.19
CA LYS A 55 -0.08 4.36 -0.69
C LYS A 55 -0.31 3.07 -1.45
N TYR A 56 -1.24 2.24 -0.97
CA TYR A 56 -1.83 1.20 -1.80
C TYR A 56 -2.45 1.90 -3.00
N PRO A 57 -1.87 1.75 -4.19
CA PRO A 57 -2.16 2.68 -5.26
C PRO A 57 -3.42 2.31 -6.05
N LEU A 58 -4.16 1.30 -5.56
CA LEU A 58 -5.34 0.74 -6.20
C LEU A 58 -6.48 0.64 -5.19
N SER A 59 -7.66 1.05 -5.63
CA SER A 59 -8.95 0.88 -4.95
C SER A 59 -9.88 0.02 -5.81
N PRO A 60 -10.88 -0.67 -5.23
CA PRO A 60 -11.91 -1.36 -6.00
C PRO A 60 -12.58 -0.41 -7.01
N GLY A 61 -12.74 -0.86 -8.26
CA GLY A 61 -13.30 -0.06 -9.35
C GLY A 61 -12.28 0.71 -10.18
N ASP A 62 -11.02 0.78 -9.76
CA ASP A 62 -9.95 1.38 -10.56
C ASP A 62 -9.74 0.60 -11.87
N MET A 63 -9.52 1.34 -12.96
CA MET A 63 -9.17 0.75 -14.25
C MET A 63 -7.66 0.72 -14.36
N VAL A 64 -7.09 -0.45 -14.68
CA VAL A 64 -5.65 -0.68 -14.69
C VAL A 64 -5.18 -1.33 -15.99
N ILE A 65 -3.94 -1.05 -16.36
CA ILE A 65 -3.22 -1.76 -17.42
C ILE A 65 -2.34 -2.81 -16.75
N ALA A 66 -2.49 -4.06 -17.15
CA ALA A 66 -1.73 -5.18 -16.63
C ALA A 66 -1.18 -6.04 -17.76
N VAL A 67 -0.16 -6.84 -17.46
CA VAL A 67 0.35 -7.90 -18.34
C VAL A 67 0.11 -9.26 -17.69
N ILE A 68 -0.42 -10.20 -18.44
CA ILE A 68 -0.53 -11.59 -18.00
C ILE A 68 0.86 -12.21 -18.11
N TRP A 69 1.45 -12.59 -16.98
CA TRP A 69 2.81 -13.16 -16.99
C TRP A 69 2.81 -14.67 -16.81
N ASN A 70 1.73 -15.26 -16.28
CA ASN A 70 1.59 -16.70 -16.16
C ASN A 70 0.11 -17.13 -16.19
N SER A 71 -0.10 -18.40 -16.52
CA SER A 71 -1.41 -19.05 -16.61
C SER A 71 -1.40 -20.32 -15.77
N GLU A 72 -2.21 -20.35 -14.72
CA GLU A 72 -2.44 -21.52 -13.87
C GLU A 72 -3.76 -22.23 -14.24
N ARG A 73 -4.14 -23.26 -13.49
CA ARG A 73 -5.33 -24.07 -13.80
C ARG A 73 -6.63 -23.26 -13.83
N SER A 74 -6.88 -22.44 -12.81
CA SER A 74 -8.14 -21.69 -12.64
C SER A 74 -7.99 -20.18 -12.85
N GLN A 75 -6.77 -19.68 -12.97
CA GLN A 75 -6.48 -18.26 -12.89
C GLN A 75 -5.26 -17.86 -13.73
N PHE A 76 -5.20 -16.58 -14.09
CA PHE A 76 -4.04 -15.94 -14.65
C PHE A 76 -3.34 -15.13 -13.55
N LEU A 77 -2.02 -15.22 -13.51
CA LEU A 77 -1.20 -14.34 -12.70
C LEU A 77 -0.84 -13.12 -13.55
N VAL A 78 -1.12 -11.93 -13.04
CA VAL A 78 -0.95 -10.68 -13.77
C VAL A 78 -0.09 -9.70 -12.98
N LYS A 79 0.64 -8.85 -13.71
CA LYS A 79 1.40 -7.73 -13.15
C LYS A 79 0.74 -6.45 -13.61
N ILE A 80 0.17 -5.70 -12.68
CA ILE A 80 -0.40 -4.39 -12.94
C ILE A 80 0.75 -3.40 -13.08
N LEU A 81 0.78 -2.69 -14.21
CA LEU A 81 1.84 -1.76 -14.59
C LEU A 81 1.43 -0.31 -14.36
N ALA A 82 0.14 0.00 -14.55
CA ALA A 82 -0.36 1.37 -14.48
C ALA A 82 -1.82 1.43 -14.03
N LEU A 83 -2.15 2.51 -13.33
CA LEU A 83 -3.51 3.01 -13.20
C LEU A 83 -3.88 3.77 -14.48
N PHE A 84 -5.04 3.45 -15.07
CA PHE A 84 -5.57 4.09 -16.27
C PHE A 84 -6.61 5.16 -15.93
N LYS A 85 -7.56 4.85 -15.03
CA LYS A 85 -8.56 5.79 -14.46
C LYS A 85 -8.65 5.53 -12.95
N PRO A 86 -8.80 6.58 -12.10
CA PRO A 86 -9.16 7.98 -12.42
C PRO A 86 -8.00 8.87 -12.89
N ARG A 87 -6.74 8.40 -12.83
CA ARG A 87 -5.56 9.14 -13.32
C ARG A 87 -4.62 8.17 -14.03
N LYS A 88 -3.83 8.65 -14.99
CA LYS A 88 -2.76 7.87 -15.62
C LYS A 88 -1.54 7.90 -14.70
N LEU A 89 -1.24 6.78 -14.05
CA LEU A 89 -0.09 6.65 -13.16
C LEU A 89 0.64 5.34 -13.45
N LEU A 90 1.90 5.44 -13.88
CA LEU A 90 2.79 4.28 -14.01
C LEU A 90 3.36 3.94 -12.63
N PHE A 91 3.26 2.66 -12.25
CA PHE A 91 3.83 2.19 -10.99
C PHE A 91 5.34 1.98 -11.14
N LYS A 92 6.12 2.46 -10.17
CA LYS A 92 7.57 2.20 -10.11
C LYS A 92 7.89 0.71 -9.97
N SER A 93 6.98 -0.05 -9.37
CA SER A 93 7.07 -1.49 -9.21
C SER A 93 5.72 -2.11 -9.57
N PRO A 94 5.68 -3.14 -10.44
CA PRO A 94 4.43 -3.79 -10.78
C PRO A 94 3.76 -4.44 -9.57
N ILE A 95 2.43 -4.41 -9.55
CA ILE A 95 1.63 -5.02 -8.48
C ILE A 95 1.14 -6.38 -8.95
N SER A 96 1.40 -7.42 -8.16
CA SER A 96 0.91 -8.76 -8.45
C SER A 96 -0.59 -8.85 -8.21
N ALA A 97 -1.32 -9.40 -9.18
CA ALA A 97 -2.76 -9.62 -9.08
C ALA A 97 -3.16 -10.92 -9.81
N ILE A 98 -4.45 -11.26 -9.71
CA ILE A 98 -5.03 -12.50 -10.24
C ILE A 98 -6.27 -12.17 -11.06
N ILE A 99 -6.41 -12.81 -12.22
CA ILE A 99 -7.64 -12.79 -13.02
C ILE A 99 -8.21 -14.20 -13.09
N GLN A 100 -9.50 -14.36 -12.76
CA GLN A 100 -10.17 -15.67 -12.77
C GLN A 100 -10.54 -16.10 -14.19
N LYS A 101 -10.20 -17.33 -14.59
CA LYS A 101 -10.50 -17.90 -15.92
C LYS A 101 -11.97 -18.23 -16.15
N LYS A 102 -12.73 -18.39 -15.06
CA LYS A 102 -14.16 -18.76 -15.12
C LYS A 102 -15.01 -17.73 -15.86
N THR A 103 -14.61 -16.46 -15.78
CA THR A 103 -15.25 -15.31 -16.41
C THR A 103 -15.11 -15.44 -17.94
N PRO A 104 -16.21 -15.50 -18.71
CA PRO A 104 -16.19 -15.75 -20.15
C PRO A 104 -15.26 -14.82 -20.94
N GLU A 105 -15.21 -13.55 -20.55
CA GLU A 105 -14.41 -12.48 -21.16
C GLU A 105 -12.90 -12.78 -21.09
N ASN A 106 -12.47 -13.60 -20.13
CA ASN A 106 -11.05 -13.89 -19.89
C ASN A 106 -10.57 -15.16 -20.61
N ARG A 107 -11.47 -15.94 -21.24
CA ARG A 107 -11.13 -17.28 -21.76
C ARG A 107 -10.13 -17.26 -22.91
N ALA A 108 -10.07 -16.17 -23.66
CA ALA A 108 -9.16 -16.01 -24.80
C ALA A 108 -7.78 -15.45 -24.40
N ALA A 109 -7.60 -15.06 -23.14
CA ALA A 109 -6.38 -14.38 -22.70
C ALA A 109 -5.18 -15.35 -22.58
N MET A 110 -3.99 -14.87 -22.90
CA MET A 110 -2.75 -15.64 -22.93
C MET A 110 -1.62 -14.94 -22.17
N PRO A 111 -0.63 -15.70 -21.65
CA PRO A 111 0.62 -15.10 -21.17
C PRO A 111 1.27 -14.24 -22.25
N GLY A 112 1.67 -13.02 -21.89
CA GLY A 112 2.19 -12.00 -22.79
C GLY A 112 1.17 -10.91 -23.13
N ASP A 113 -0.14 -11.17 -22.98
CA ASP A 113 -1.17 -10.20 -23.31
C ASP A 113 -1.15 -9.02 -22.34
N PHE A 114 -1.26 -7.81 -22.89
CA PHE A 114 -1.61 -6.61 -22.14
C PHE A 114 -3.13 -6.50 -22.07
N VAL A 115 -3.65 -6.37 -20.85
CA VAL A 115 -5.08 -6.30 -20.58
C VAL A 115 -5.44 -5.01 -19.87
N LEU A 116 -6.60 -4.47 -20.23
CA LEU A 116 -7.28 -3.45 -19.47
C LEU A 116 -8.26 -4.14 -18.51
N ALA A 117 -8.04 -4.00 -17.21
CA ALA A 117 -8.82 -4.67 -16.18
C ALA A 117 -9.40 -3.67 -15.18
N ARG A 118 -10.44 -4.10 -14.47
CA ARG A 118 -11.00 -3.37 -13.32
C ARG A 118 -10.63 -4.13 -12.05
N VAL A 119 -10.09 -3.42 -11.07
CA VAL A 119 -9.76 -3.93 -9.73
C VAL A 119 -11.03 -4.28 -8.96
#